data_AF-A0A1L3NK72-F1
#
_entry.id   AF-A0A1L3NK72-F1
#
_cell.length_a   1.000
_cell.length_b   1.000
_cell.length_c   1.000
_cell.angle_alpha   90.00
_cell.angle_beta   90.00
_cell.angle_gamma   90.00
#
_symmetry.space_group_name_H-M   'P 1'
#
loop_
_entity.id
_entity.type
_entity.pdbx_description
1 polymer ?
#
loop_
_entity_poly.entity_id
_entity_poly.type
_entity_poly.pdbx_seq_one_letter_code
_entity_poly.pdbx_strand_id
1 'polypeptide(L)'
;MAVTQKGNKWEMQKSLWILCSFVVLVNGMGMYFAGKKAKVKRWYNYGLIYTAIAWIGLIMGGELTGFLQSIGSIIFFVDYIVCIIHSFKIRKEYLIRREILEDKNVEEQNKINFMRNKIAKEYGLDDINSNNTIKDNTSQNDLAREQSNINAEAKIENFDMKNKEENINNISPVMPKVENTVNNIKNNVNNEELLDINSCSELELSKLPGMGIILAKKAVNLRNSRNGFDSVDEFIETVGVKPHFVNTVKIMICCNPVKTVETVKMSGRRVDF
;
A
#
# COMPACT_ATOMS: atom_id res chain seq x y z
N MET A 1 -29.17 -5.64 -14.89
CA MET A 1 -27.92 -5.00 -15.38
C MET A 1 -26.85 -5.27 -14.35
N ALA A 2 -25.61 -5.54 -14.79
CA ALA A 2 -24.46 -5.54 -13.88
C ALA A 2 -24.24 -4.12 -13.33
N VAL A 3 -23.72 -4.02 -12.11
CA VAL A 3 -23.36 -2.75 -11.45
C VAL A 3 -21.87 -2.43 -11.66
N THR A 4 -21.05 -3.45 -11.95
CA THR A 4 -19.59 -3.39 -12.10
C THR A 4 -19.13 -4.04 -13.41
N GLN A 5 -17.94 -3.70 -13.89
CA GLN A 5 -17.37 -4.29 -15.12
C GLN A 5 -16.91 -5.74 -14.92
N LYS A 6 -16.66 -6.15 -13.67
CA LYS A 6 -16.25 -7.52 -13.28
C LYS A 6 -17.36 -8.58 -13.47
N GLY A 7 -18.61 -8.17 -13.71
CA GLY A 7 -19.73 -9.05 -14.07
C GLY A 7 -20.39 -9.84 -12.92
N ASN A 8 -21.55 -10.43 -13.22
CA ASN A 8 -22.50 -10.95 -12.22
C ASN A 8 -21.93 -12.01 -11.25
N LYS A 9 -21.01 -12.88 -11.70
CA LYS A 9 -20.39 -13.92 -10.85
C LYS A 9 -19.54 -13.29 -9.74
N TRP A 10 -18.71 -12.30 -10.08
CA TRP A 10 -17.90 -11.54 -9.13
C TRP A 10 -18.81 -10.78 -8.17
N GLU A 11 -19.83 -10.09 -8.66
CA GLU A 11 -20.78 -9.36 -7.81
C GLU A 11 -21.46 -10.26 -6.77
N MET A 12 -21.85 -11.47 -7.16
CA MET A 12 -22.52 -12.42 -6.26
C MET A 12 -21.58 -12.96 -5.17
N GLN A 13 -20.39 -13.45 -5.55
CA GLN A 13 -19.37 -13.88 -4.58
C GLN A 13 -19.00 -12.77 -3.59
N LYS A 14 -18.85 -11.54 -4.11
CA LYS A 14 -18.37 -10.41 -3.31
C LYS A 14 -19.50 -9.82 -2.44
N SER A 15 -20.77 -10.06 -2.79
CA SER A 15 -21.98 -9.72 -2.02
C SER A 15 -22.38 -10.76 -0.95
N LEU A 16 -21.65 -11.86 -0.79
CA LEU A 16 -22.04 -12.99 0.08
C LEU A 16 -22.29 -12.60 1.55
N TRP A 17 -21.72 -11.49 2.01
CA TRP A 17 -21.96 -10.90 3.34
C TRP A 17 -23.43 -10.54 3.61
N ILE A 18 -24.26 -10.38 2.58
CA ILE A 18 -25.69 -10.06 2.72
C ILE A 18 -26.48 -11.26 3.25
N LEU A 19 -25.99 -12.49 3.08
CA LEU A 19 -26.61 -13.67 3.69
C LEU A 19 -26.66 -13.55 5.23
N CYS A 20 -25.69 -12.86 5.84
CA CYS A 20 -25.71 -12.57 7.28
C CYS A 20 -26.89 -11.68 7.70
N SER A 21 -27.48 -10.86 6.82
CA SER A 21 -28.68 -10.07 7.11
C SER A 21 -29.96 -10.91 7.21
N PHE A 22 -29.97 -12.14 6.67
CA PHE A 22 -31.08 -13.07 6.83
C PHE A 22 -30.94 -13.96 8.09
N VAL A 23 -29.79 -13.92 8.75
CA VAL A 23 -29.57 -14.62 10.02
C VAL A 23 -29.91 -13.66 11.15
N VAL A 24 -31.10 -13.85 11.73
CA VAL A 24 -31.71 -12.99 12.75
C VAL A 24 -30.74 -12.62 13.90
N LEU A 25 -29.97 -13.58 14.42
CA LEU A 25 -29.00 -13.36 15.52
C LEU A 25 -27.70 -12.65 15.08
N VAL A 26 -27.39 -12.62 13.79
CA VAL A 26 -26.16 -12.05 13.20
C VAL A 26 -26.50 -10.77 12.41
N ASN A 27 -27.70 -10.23 12.63
CA ASN A 27 -28.19 -9.03 11.98
C ASN A 27 -27.27 -7.82 12.28
N GLY A 28 -27.04 -6.97 11.28
CA GLY A 28 -26.07 -5.86 11.35
C GLY A 28 -24.59 -6.24 11.15
N MET A 29 -24.16 -7.44 11.57
CA MET A 29 -22.75 -7.86 11.49
C MET A 29 -22.21 -7.94 10.05
N GLY A 30 -23.06 -8.31 9.10
CA GLY A 30 -22.72 -8.25 7.66
C GLY A 30 -22.34 -6.84 7.20
N MET A 31 -23.10 -5.81 7.61
CA MET A 31 -22.80 -4.41 7.28
C MET A 31 -21.54 -3.91 7.99
N TYR A 32 -21.27 -4.38 9.21
CA TYR A 32 -20.01 -4.10 9.92
C TYR A 32 -18.79 -4.62 9.15
N PHE A 33 -18.80 -5.89 8.72
CA PHE A 33 -17.73 -6.44 7.88
C PHE A 33 -17.63 -5.76 6.51
N ALA A 34 -18.77 -5.40 5.89
CA ALA A 34 -18.79 -4.65 4.64
C ALA A 34 -18.15 -3.27 4.79
N GLY A 35 -18.47 -2.55 5.87
CA GLY A 35 -17.87 -1.25 6.22
C GLY A 35 -16.36 -1.32 6.42
N LYS A 36 -15.88 -2.30 7.18
CA LYS A 36 -14.44 -2.53 7.38
C LYS A 36 -13.72 -2.85 6.07
N LYS A 37 -14.27 -3.73 5.22
CA LYS A 37 -13.70 -4.09 3.92
C LYS A 37 -13.71 -2.94 2.91
N ALA A 38 -14.71 -2.06 2.93
CA ALA A 38 -14.80 -0.90 2.04
C ALA A 38 -14.14 0.38 2.58
N LYS A 39 -13.53 0.34 3.77
CA LYS A 39 -12.94 1.49 4.48
C LYS A 39 -13.95 2.64 4.74
N VAL A 40 -15.25 2.33 4.89
CA VAL A 40 -16.32 3.33 5.12
C VAL A 40 -16.75 3.37 6.58
N LYS A 41 -16.43 4.47 7.28
CA LYS A 41 -16.77 4.63 8.71
C LYS A 41 -18.28 4.57 9.02
N ARG A 42 -19.12 5.11 8.14
CA ARG A 42 -20.58 5.17 8.34
C ARG A 42 -21.22 3.78 8.43
N TRP A 43 -20.73 2.82 7.63
CA TRP A 43 -21.33 1.48 7.55
C TRP A 43 -21.04 0.59 8.75
N TYR A 44 -19.85 0.72 9.36
CA TYR A 44 -19.58 -0.02 10.60
C TYR A 44 -20.43 0.53 11.76
N ASN A 45 -20.65 1.86 11.82
CA ASN A 45 -21.55 2.47 12.81
C ASN A 45 -22.98 1.96 12.64
N TYR A 46 -23.53 1.93 11.41
CA TYR A 46 -24.87 1.38 11.18
C TYR A 46 -24.95 -0.08 11.60
N GLY A 47 -24.02 -0.94 11.17
CA GLY A 47 -23.99 -2.35 11.58
C GLY A 47 -24.04 -2.53 13.10
N LEU A 48 -23.22 -1.76 13.84
CA LEU A 48 -23.17 -1.82 15.30
C LEU A 48 -24.48 -1.34 15.96
N ILE A 49 -25.09 -0.28 15.45
CA ILE A 49 -26.39 0.25 15.94
C ILE A 49 -27.51 -0.79 15.74
N TYR A 50 -27.65 -1.37 14.54
CA TYR A 50 -28.67 -2.39 14.27
C TYR A 50 -28.47 -3.63 15.15
N THR A 51 -27.22 -4.10 15.31
CA THR A 51 -26.93 -5.20 16.24
C THR A 51 -27.33 -4.83 17.68
N ALA A 52 -26.97 -3.64 18.18
CA ALA A 52 -27.33 -3.22 19.54
C ALA A 52 -28.87 -3.17 19.76
N ILE A 53 -29.62 -2.60 18.81
CA ILE A 53 -31.09 -2.53 18.88
C ILE A 53 -31.70 -3.94 18.86
N ALA A 54 -31.24 -4.82 17.97
CA ALA A 54 -31.73 -6.19 17.89
C ALA A 54 -31.48 -7.00 19.19
N TRP A 55 -30.30 -6.85 19.81
CA TRP A 55 -30.00 -7.52 21.08
C TRP A 55 -30.83 -6.95 22.25
N ILE A 56 -31.07 -5.63 22.30
CA ILE A 56 -31.96 -5.01 23.31
C ILE A 56 -33.40 -5.53 23.13
N GLY A 57 -33.92 -5.55 21.90
CA GLY A 57 -35.25 -6.07 21.60
C GLY A 57 -35.41 -7.55 21.95
N LEU A 58 -34.36 -8.35 21.73
CA LEU A 58 -34.35 -9.77 22.08
C LEU A 58 -34.34 -10.02 23.60
N ILE A 59 -33.55 -9.26 24.37
CA ILE A 59 -33.54 -9.34 25.85
C ILE A 59 -34.90 -8.92 26.40
N MET A 60 -35.46 -7.79 25.94
CA MET A 60 -36.79 -7.33 26.36
C MET A 60 -37.92 -8.28 25.96
N GLY A 61 -37.80 -8.97 24.83
CA GLY A 61 -38.77 -10.00 24.41
C GLY A 61 -38.70 -11.29 25.24
N GLY A 62 -37.58 -11.58 25.90
CA GLY A 62 -37.36 -12.79 26.71
C GLY A 62 -37.64 -12.62 28.21
N GLU A 63 -37.30 -11.45 28.79
CA GLU A 63 -37.35 -11.23 30.25
C GLU A 63 -38.58 -10.43 30.70
N LEU A 64 -39.17 -9.59 29.85
CA LEU A 64 -40.35 -8.80 30.19
C LEU A 64 -41.65 -9.58 29.91
N THR A 65 -42.69 -9.28 30.68
CA THR A 65 -44.03 -9.87 30.51
C THR A 65 -45.08 -8.80 30.19
N GLY A 66 -46.20 -9.23 29.60
CA GLY A 66 -47.30 -8.34 29.24
C GLY A 66 -46.97 -7.39 28.08
N PHE A 67 -47.55 -6.19 28.10
CA PHE A 67 -47.55 -5.26 26.97
C PHE A 67 -46.15 -4.81 26.51
N LEU A 68 -45.18 -4.70 27.43
CA LEU A 68 -43.80 -4.33 27.08
C LEU A 68 -43.12 -5.39 26.20
N GLN A 69 -43.42 -6.67 26.42
CA GLN A 69 -42.90 -7.77 25.60
C GLN A 69 -43.39 -7.67 24.15
N SER A 70 -44.66 -7.29 23.96
CA SER A 70 -45.26 -7.06 22.64
C SER A 70 -44.58 -5.89 21.93
N ILE A 71 -44.33 -4.78 22.63
CA ILE A 71 -43.60 -3.62 22.08
C ILE A 71 -42.18 -4.02 21.64
N GLY A 72 -41.41 -4.68 22.52
CA GLY A 72 -40.05 -5.11 22.20
C GLY A 72 -39.99 -6.04 20.98
N SER A 73 -40.93 -6.99 20.89
CA SER A 73 -41.06 -7.89 19.73
C SER A 73 -41.39 -7.13 18.44
N ILE A 74 -42.30 -6.14 18.48
CA ILE A 74 -42.64 -5.32 17.31
C ILE A 74 -41.42 -4.51 16.84
N ILE A 75 -40.70 -3.87 17.76
CA ILE A 75 -39.47 -3.11 17.45
C ILE A 75 -38.43 -4.03 16.79
N PHE A 76 -38.25 -5.24 17.31
CA PHE A 76 -37.32 -6.23 16.76
C PHE A 76 -37.65 -6.61 15.31
N PHE A 77 -38.92 -6.91 14.98
CA PHE A 77 -39.32 -7.24 13.61
C PHE A 77 -39.20 -6.03 12.65
N VAL A 78 -39.51 -4.83 13.12
CA VAL A 78 -39.34 -3.59 12.33
C VAL A 78 -37.85 -3.32 12.05
N ASP A 79 -36.98 -3.44 13.05
CA ASP A 79 -35.53 -3.29 12.91
C ASP A 79 -34.96 -4.31 11.90
N TYR A 80 -35.38 -5.57 12.00
CA TYR A 80 -35.00 -6.63 11.07
C TYR A 80 -35.35 -6.29 9.60
N ILE A 81 -36.59 -5.86 9.34
CA ILE A 81 -37.04 -5.46 8.00
C ILE A 81 -36.24 -4.24 7.49
N VAL A 82 -36.05 -3.22 8.33
CA VAL A 82 -35.27 -2.02 7.98
C VAL A 82 -33.82 -2.38 7.66
N CYS A 83 -33.21 -3.28 8.42
CA CYS A 83 -31.83 -3.72 8.21
C CYS A 83 -31.67 -4.46 6.87
N ILE A 84 -32.62 -5.32 6.48
CA ILE A 84 -32.63 -5.98 5.16
C ILE A 84 -32.65 -4.93 4.04
N ILE A 85 -33.55 -3.95 4.10
CA ILE A 85 -33.65 -2.86 3.11
C ILE A 85 -32.34 -2.07 3.05
N HIS A 86 -31.75 -1.75 4.21
CA HIS A 86 -30.50 -0.99 4.30
C HIS A 86 -29.31 -1.78 3.72
N SER A 87 -29.27 -3.11 3.95
CA SER A 87 -28.26 -4.02 3.40
C SER A 87 -28.25 -4.01 1.87
N PHE A 88 -29.43 -4.05 1.23
CA PHE A 88 -29.55 -3.91 -0.24
C PHE A 88 -29.12 -2.53 -0.77
N LYS A 89 -29.33 -1.45 0.00
CA LYS A 89 -28.84 -0.11 -0.37
C LYS A 89 -27.31 -0.04 -0.31
N ILE A 90 -26.70 -0.55 0.76
CA ILE A 90 -25.23 -0.59 0.91
C ILE A 90 -24.59 -1.47 -0.16
N ARG A 91 -25.21 -2.59 -0.57
CA ARG A 91 -24.68 -3.50 -1.61
C ARG A 91 -24.18 -2.77 -2.86
N LYS A 92 -24.99 -1.86 -3.42
CA LYS A 92 -24.68 -1.17 -4.68
C LYS A 92 -23.41 -0.31 -4.54
N GLU A 93 -23.34 0.50 -3.50
CA GLU A 93 -22.19 1.35 -3.22
C GLU A 93 -20.95 0.53 -2.82
N TYR A 94 -21.15 -0.59 -2.11
CA TYR A 94 -20.09 -1.51 -1.69
C TYR A 94 -19.38 -2.17 -2.88
N LEU A 95 -20.14 -2.63 -3.89
CA LEU A 95 -19.55 -3.26 -5.08
C LEU A 95 -18.66 -2.28 -5.85
N ILE A 96 -19.13 -1.05 -6.10
CA ILE A 96 -18.37 0.00 -6.79
C ILE A 96 -17.10 0.38 -6.00
N ARG A 97 -17.23 0.62 -4.68
CA ARG A 97 -16.07 0.92 -3.83
C ARG A 97 -15.05 -0.22 -3.82
N ARG A 98 -15.51 -1.47 -3.92
CA ARG A 98 -14.63 -2.64 -3.95
C ARG A 98 -13.92 -2.84 -5.27
N GLU A 99 -14.56 -2.57 -6.40
CA GLU A 99 -13.92 -2.58 -7.71
C GLU A 99 -12.73 -1.60 -7.71
N ILE A 100 -12.98 -0.34 -7.32
CA ILE A 100 -11.95 0.72 -7.21
C ILE A 100 -10.82 0.34 -6.22
N LEU A 101 -11.12 -0.32 -5.10
CA LEU A 101 -10.11 -0.76 -4.13
C LEU A 101 -9.31 -1.97 -4.61
N GLU A 102 -9.93 -2.90 -5.34
CA GLU A 102 -9.26 -4.07 -5.92
C GLU A 102 -8.32 -3.64 -7.05
N ASP A 103 -8.76 -2.72 -7.92
CA ASP A 103 -7.96 -2.21 -9.04
C ASP A 103 -6.77 -1.36 -8.58
N LYS A 104 -6.96 -0.51 -7.56
CA LYS A 104 -5.83 0.25 -6.95
C LYS A 104 -4.76 -0.66 -6.36
N ASN A 105 -5.15 -1.72 -5.66
CA ASN A 105 -4.20 -2.67 -5.10
C ASN A 105 -3.44 -3.41 -6.21
N VAL A 106 -4.11 -3.78 -7.31
CA VAL A 106 -3.47 -4.42 -8.48
C VAL A 106 -2.48 -3.46 -9.16
N GLU A 107 -2.86 -2.19 -9.35
CA GLU A 107 -1.97 -1.15 -9.90
C GLU A 107 -0.73 -0.94 -9.02
N GLU A 108 -0.89 -0.92 -7.70
CA GLU A 108 0.20 -0.79 -6.73
C GLU A 108 1.14 -2.00 -6.77
N GLN A 109 0.61 -3.23 -6.82
CA GLN A 109 1.43 -4.45 -6.98
C GLN A 109 2.18 -4.46 -8.32
N ASN A 110 1.53 -4.06 -9.42
CA ASN A 110 2.17 -3.98 -10.73
C ASN A 110 3.33 -2.97 -10.73
N LYS A 111 3.19 -1.82 -10.06
CA LYS A 111 4.27 -0.84 -9.87
C LYS A 111 5.41 -1.39 -9.01
N ILE A 112 5.09 -2.08 -7.90
CA ILE A 112 6.09 -2.72 -7.04
C ILE A 112 6.87 -3.77 -7.82
N ASN A 113 6.19 -4.63 -8.59
CA ASN A 113 6.82 -5.68 -9.38
C ASN A 113 7.64 -5.11 -10.56
N PHE A 114 7.15 -4.05 -11.22
CA PHE A 114 7.94 -3.32 -12.22
C PHE A 114 9.24 -2.74 -11.64
N MET A 115 9.17 -2.12 -10.46
CA MET A 115 10.37 -1.59 -9.77
C MET A 115 11.32 -2.71 -9.35
N ARG A 116 10.82 -3.83 -8.83
CA ARG A 116 11.61 -5.03 -8.52
C ARG A 116 12.34 -5.56 -9.75
N ASN A 117 11.64 -5.71 -10.88
CA ASN A 117 12.22 -6.21 -12.12
C ASN A 117 13.26 -5.23 -12.71
N LYS A 118 13.03 -3.91 -12.60
CA LYS A 118 14.03 -2.91 -13.00
C LYS A 118 15.31 -3.03 -12.16
N ILE A 119 15.16 -3.16 -10.85
CA ILE A 119 16.29 -3.34 -9.92
C ILE A 119 17.03 -4.66 -10.23
N ALA A 120 16.31 -5.78 -10.38
CA ALA A 120 16.93 -7.07 -10.70
C ALA A 120 17.83 -6.99 -11.95
N LYS A 121 17.33 -6.34 -13.01
CA LYS A 121 18.08 -6.11 -14.25
C LYS A 121 19.27 -5.17 -14.10
N GLU A 122 19.16 -4.14 -13.26
CA GLU A 122 20.25 -3.19 -12.96
C GLU A 122 21.42 -3.86 -12.21
N TYR A 123 21.12 -4.87 -11.39
CA TYR A 123 22.11 -5.67 -10.65
C TYR A 123 22.45 -7.03 -11.30
N GLY A 124 21.91 -7.36 -12.48
CA GLY A 124 22.17 -8.61 -13.19
C GLY A 124 21.67 -9.88 -12.46
N LEU A 125 20.59 -9.76 -11.67
CA LEU A 125 20.04 -10.83 -10.80
C LEU A 125 19.00 -11.72 -11.52
N ASP A 126 19.08 -11.80 -12.84
CA ASP A 126 17.95 -12.21 -13.71
C ASP A 126 17.48 -13.68 -13.52
N ASP A 127 18.27 -14.56 -12.88
CA ASP A 127 18.05 -16.02 -12.87
C ASP A 127 17.85 -16.69 -11.48
N ILE A 128 17.92 -15.95 -10.36
CA ILE A 128 18.04 -16.60 -9.03
C ILE A 128 16.69 -16.98 -8.35
N ASN A 129 15.53 -16.50 -8.83
CA ASN A 129 14.27 -16.79 -8.11
C ASN A 129 12.97 -16.87 -8.93
N SER A 130 12.96 -17.67 -10.01
CA SER A 130 11.70 -18.11 -10.64
C SER A 130 10.88 -19.10 -9.79
N ASN A 131 11.41 -19.58 -8.65
CA ASN A 131 10.81 -20.65 -7.84
C ASN A 131 10.16 -20.19 -6.52
N ASN A 132 10.13 -18.89 -6.21
CA ASN A 132 9.32 -18.35 -5.11
C ASN A 132 8.08 -17.64 -5.63
N THR A 133 7.16 -18.42 -6.19
CA THR A 133 5.77 -18.01 -6.41
C THR A 133 5.15 -17.61 -5.07
N ILE A 134 4.99 -16.29 -4.86
CA ILE A 134 4.05 -15.77 -3.87
C ILE A 134 2.68 -16.35 -4.23
N LYS A 135 2.10 -17.13 -3.32
CA LYS A 135 0.79 -17.76 -3.49
C LYS A 135 -0.33 -16.71 -3.51
N ASP A 136 -0.54 -16.09 -4.65
CA ASP A 136 -1.76 -15.33 -4.91
C ASP A 136 -2.94 -16.30 -5.04
N ASN A 137 -3.81 -16.26 -4.04
CA ASN A 137 -5.00 -17.08 -3.98
C ASN A 137 -6.02 -16.62 -5.04
N THR A 138 -6.22 -17.38 -6.11
CA THR A 138 -7.55 -17.81 -6.62
C THR A 138 -7.40 -18.74 -7.84
N SER A 139 -7.41 -20.06 -7.62
CA SER A 139 -8.22 -21.02 -8.38
C SER A 139 -8.01 -22.43 -7.79
N GLN A 140 -8.86 -22.82 -6.84
CA GLN A 140 -9.00 -24.25 -6.52
C GLN A 140 -9.79 -24.90 -7.65
N ASN A 141 -9.20 -25.87 -8.37
CA ASN A 141 -9.94 -27.02 -8.95
C ASN A 141 -9.07 -28.15 -9.52
N ASP A 142 -7.77 -27.95 -9.81
CA ASP A 142 -6.99 -28.96 -10.55
C ASP A 142 -6.05 -29.86 -9.72
N LEU A 143 -5.92 -29.63 -8.40
CA LEU A 143 -4.99 -30.35 -7.50
C LEU A 143 -5.50 -31.70 -6.96
N ALA A 144 -6.37 -32.40 -7.68
CA ALA A 144 -6.92 -33.71 -7.26
C ALA A 144 -6.20 -34.93 -7.89
N ARG A 145 -5.18 -34.73 -8.73
CA ARG A 145 -4.58 -35.82 -9.55
C ARG A 145 -3.08 -36.08 -9.34
N GLU A 146 -2.38 -35.26 -8.56
CA GLU A 146 -0.92 -35.33 -8.41
C GLU A 146 -0.46 -35.83 -7.03
N GLN A 147 -1.35 -35.77 -6.01
CA GLN A 147 -1.05 -36.23 -4.64
C GLN A 147 -1.07 -37.75 -4.44
N SER A 148 -1.38 -38.55 -5.48
CA SER A 148 -1.27 -40.01 -5.42
C SER A 148 0.16 -40.54 -5.64
N ASN A 149 1.02 -39.78 -6.34
CA ASN A 149 2.24 -40.36 -6.91
C ASN A 149 3.49 -40.14 -6.01
N ILE A 150 3.51 -39.06 -5.22
CA ILE A 150 4.66 -38.73 -4.35
C ILE A 150 4.80 -39.72 -3.16
N ASN A 151 3.69 -40.32 -2.72
CA ASN A 151 3.69 -41.25 -1.56
C ASN A 151 4.18 -42.67 -1.89
N ALA A 152 4.52 -42.96 -3.14
CA ALA A 152 5.03 -44.28 -3.57
C ALA A 152 6.56 -44.36 -3.56
N GLU A 153 7.26 -43.26 -3.89
CA GLU A 153 8.72 -43.28 -4.12
C GLU A 153 9.54 -43.05 -2.84
N ALA A 154 8.99 -42.34 -1.85
CA ALA A 154 9.64 -42.07 -0.56
C ALA A 154 9.85 -43.30 0.37
N LYS A 155 9.64 -44.51 -0.14
CA LYS A 155 9.65 -45.77 0.64
C LYS A 155 10.75 -46.77 0.25
N ILE A 156 11.60 -46.44 -0.75
CA ILE A 156 12.58 -47.39 -1.32
C ILE A 156 14.05 -46.97 -1.07
N GLU A 157 14.39 -45.68 -0.97
CA GLU A 157 15.79 -45.24 -0.80
C GLU A 157 16.30 -45.12 0.65
N ASN A 158 15.52 -45.52 1.66
CA ASN A 158 15.97 -45.55 3.07
C ASN A 158 16.81 -46.80 3.43
N PHE A 159 17.60 -47.31 2.48
CA PHE A 159 18.43 -48.49 2.68
C PHE A 159 19.67 -48.53 1.77
N ASP A 160 20.61 -47.59 1.93
CA ASP A 160 22.00 -47.99 2.18
C ASP A 160 22.98 -46.87 2.64
N MET A 161 24.05 -47.31 3.29
CA MET A 161 25.30 -46.58 3.59
C MET A 161 25.27 -45.27 4.39
N LYS A 162 25.00 -45.44 5.68
CA LYS A 162 25.78 -44.82 6.76
C LYS A 162 27.29 -45.07 6.56
N ASN A 163 28.10 -44.02 6.37
CA ASN A 163 29.41 -43.89 7.02
C ASN A 163 30.14 -42.55 6.79
N LYS A 164 30.96 -42.20 7.80
CA LYS A 164 32.05 -41.21 7.78
C LYS A 164 31.69 -39.72 7.88
N GLU A 165 31.37 -39.30 9.10
CA GLU A 165 31.75 -37.97 9.61
C GLU A 165 33.29 -37.81 9.56
N GLU A 166 33.79 -36.61 9.25
CA GLU A 166 34.82 -35.95 10.07
C GLU A 166 35.15 -34.51 9.62
N ASN A 167 35.62 -33.73 10.60
CA ASN A 167 36.40 -32.48 10.49
C ASN A 167 35.73 -31.20 9.93
N ILE A 168 35.09 -30.47 10.85
CA ILE A 168 34.99 -29.00 10.82
C ILE A 168 36.38 -28.43 11.11
N ASN A 169 36.98 -27.62 10.22
CA ASN A 169 37.98 -26.60 10.57
C ASN A 169 38.25 -25.57 9.45
N ASN A 170 38.03 -24.30 9.79
CA ASN A 170 38.70 -23.06 9.33
C ASN A 170 39.45 -23.05 7.98
N ILE A 171 38.94 -22.28 7.01
CA ILE A 171 39.73 -21.40 6.10
C ILE A 171 38.82 -20.24 5.64
N SER A 172 39.16 -19.00 6.00
CA SER A 172 38.94 -17.84 5.13
C SER A 172 40.11 -17.81 4.13
N PRO A 173 39.93 -17.41 2.85
CA PRO A 173 40.16 -15.99 2.56
C PRO A 173 39.54 -15.46 1.22
N VAL A 174 39.93 -14.21 0.88
CA VAL A 174 40.09 -13.66 -0.49
C VAL A 174 38.83 -13.24 -1.28
N MET A 175 38.73 -11.93 -1.52
CA MET A 175 38.11 -11.34 -2.71
C MET A 175 39.07 -11.45 -3.92
N PRO A 176 38.60 -11.78 -5.15
CA PRO A 176 39.35 -11.51 -6.38
C PRO A 176 39.29 -10.01 -6.75
N LYS A 177 40.30 -9.53 -7.47
CA LYS A 177 40.49 -8.12 -7.91
C LYS A 177 41.20 -8.12 -9.28
N VAL A 178 41.19 -6.97 -9.99
CA VAL A 178 41.97 -6.65 -11.23
C VAL A 178 41.31 -7.20 -12.53
N GLU A 179 40.56 -6.41 -13.34
CA GLU A 179 40.97 -5.38 -14.36
C GLU A 179 41.38 -5.97 -15.73
N ASN A 180 41.22 -5.36 -16.93
CA ASN A 180 40.67 -4.07 -17.44
C ASN A 180 40.06 -4.33 -18.86
N THR A 181 39.20 -3.51 -19.49
CA THR A 181 39.51 -2.30 -20.33
C THR A 181 38.17 -1.87 -21.00
N VAL A 182 37.74 -0.60 -21.08
CA VAL A 182 38.01 0.41 -22.14
C VAL A 182 37.59 1.80 -21.67
N ASN A 183 38.40 2.82 -21.99
CA ASN A 183 38.22 4.21 -21.57
C ASN A 183 37.29 5.02 -22.50
N ASN A 184 36.36 5.81 -21.94
CA ASN A 184 36.24 7.28 -22.07
C ASN A 184 34.80 7.79 -21.85
N ILE A 185 34.44 8.02 -20.58
CA ILE A 185 33.78 9.28 -20.20
C ILE A 185 34.57 9.81 -19.00
N LYS A 186 35.23 10.95 -19.17
CA LYS A 186 36.04 11.58 -18.11
C LYS A 186 35.16 12.31 -17.11
N ASN A 187 35.54 12.21 -15.83
CA ASN A 187 35.06 12.99 -14.68
C ASN A 187 33.60 12.64 -14.28
N ASN A 188 33.28 12.18 -13.08
CA ASN A 188 33.94 12.35 -11.78
C ASN A 188 33.74 11.06 -10.93
N VAL A 189 34.74 10.70 -10.11
CA VAL A 189 34.67 9.54 -9.21
C VAL A 189 34.99 10.02 -7.79
N ASN A 190 34.10 9.67 -6.86
CA ASN A 190 34.15 9.96 -5.42
C ASN A 190 33.85 11.41 -4.98
N ASN A 191 32.58 11.66 -4.67
CA ASN A 191 32.17 12.27 -3.41
C ASN A 191 30.73 11.83 -3.10
N GLU A 192 30.41 11.67 -1.81
CA GLU A 192 29.02 11.63 -1.35
C GLU A 192 28.46 13.05 -1.45
N GLU A 193 28.01 13.45 -2.65
CA GLU A 193 27.56 14.83 -2.89
C GLU A 193 26.31 15.15 -2.06
N LEU A 194 26.52 16.04 -1.08
CA LEU A 194 25.48 16.67 -0.29
C LEU A 194 24.38 17.21 -1.21
N LEU A 195 23.12 16.85 -0.95
CA LEU A 195 22.01 17.24 -1.83
C LEU A 195 21.83 18.76 -1.83
N ASP A 196 22.05 19.40 -2.98
CA ASP A 196 21.92 20.85 -3.12
C ASP A 196 20.44 21.28 -3.09
N ILE A 197 20.07 22.00 -2.04
CA ILE A 197 18.72 22.52 -1.81
C ILE A 197 18.22 23.35 -3.00
N ASN A 198 19.12 24.09 -3.66
CA ASN A 198 18.74 25.04 -4.70
C ASN A 198 18.57 24.39 -6.09
N SER A 199 19.08 23.17 -6.32
CA SER A 199 18.99 22.47 -7.61
C SER A 199 18.24 21.13 -7.58
N CYS A 200 18.04 20.52 -6.40
CA CYS A 200 17.36 19.23 -6.25
C CYS A 200 15.88 19.20 -6.68
N SER A 201 15.37 18.00 -6.94
CA SER A 201 13.96 17.72 -7.24
C SER A 201 13.12 17.46 -5.99
N GLU A 202 11.78 17.57 -6.13
CA GLU A 202 10.81 17.21 -5.08
C GLU A 202 11.01 15.77 -4.57
N LEU A 203 11.34 14.83 -5.47
CA LEU A 203 11.54 13.44 -5.12
C LEU A 203 12.83 13.20 -4.32
N GLU A 204 13.91 13.94 -4.59
CA GLU A 204 15.15 13.85 -3.83
C GLU A 204 15.02 14.46 -2.44
N LEU A 205 14.39 15.63 -2.33
CA LEU A 205 14.02 16.23 -1.05
C LEU A 205 13.14 15.28 -0.22
N SER A 206 12.24 14.52 -0.87
CA SER A 206 11.35 13.57 -0.17
C SER A 206 12.05 12.34 0.44
N LYS A 207 13.34 12.11 0.12
CA LYS A 207 14.15 11.02 0.69
C LYS A 207 14.82 11.41 2.01
N LEU A 208 14.87 12.71 2.33
CA LEU A 208 15.54 13.19 3.54
C LEU A 208 14.73 12.86 4.81
N PRO A 209 15.40 12.54 5.93
CA PRO A 209 14.72 12.12 7.16
C PRO A 209 13.79 13.22 7.69
N GLY A 210 12.53 12.85 7.91
CA GLY A 210 11.50 13.79 8.35
C GLY A 210 10.87 14.66 7.25
N MET A 211 11.37 14.63 6.01
CA MET A 211 10.83 15.41 4.89
C MET A 211 9.99 14.53 3.96
N GLY A 212 8.73 14.30 4.32
CA GLY A 212 7.79 13.63 3.40
C GLY A 212 7.45 14.50 2.17
N ILE A 213 6.84 13.89 1.15
CA ILE A 213 6.47 14.53 -0.13
C ILE A 213 5.75 15.90 0.03
N ILE A 214 4.93 16.06 1.08
CA ILE A 214 4.21 17.30 1.40
C ILE A 214 5.19 18.46 1.74
N LEU A 215 6.23 18.17 2.52
CA LEU A 215 7.25 19.16 2.89
C LEU A 215 8.21 19.41 1.72
N ALA A 216 8.58 18.38 0.96
CA ALA A 216 9.37 18.53 -0.26
C ALA A 216 8.68 19.43 -1.29
N LYS A 217 7.36 19.24 -1.51
CA LYS A 217 6.57 20.10 -2.40
C LYS A 217 6.48 21.55 -1.91
N LYS A 218 6.29 21.74 -0.59
CA LYS A 218 6.33 23.06 0.05
C LYS A 218 7.69 23.74 -0.18
N ALA A 219 8.79 23.00 -0.03
CA ALA A 219 10.14 23.48 -0.21
C ALA A 219 10.44 23.94 -1.65
N VAL A 220 10.07 23.14 -2.66
CA VAL A 220 10.26 23.51 -4.08
C VAL A 220 9.42 24.75 -4.45
N ASN A 221 8.19 24.85 -3.95
CA ASN A 221 7.36 26.04 -4.15
C ASN A 221 7.99 27.30 -3.51
N LEU A 222 8.52 27.18 -2.29
CA LEU A 222 9.21 28.26 -1.59
C LEU A 222 10.46 28.72 -2.36
N ARG A 223 11.32 27.78 -2.77
CA ARG A 223 12.49 28.03 -3.61
C ARG A 223 12.15 28.85 -4.85
N ASN A 224 11.11 28.43 -5.58
CA ASN A 224 10.69 29.09 -6.81
C ASN A 224 10.10 30.49 -6.55
N SER A 225 9.48 30.72 -5.39
CA SER A 225 8.92 32.03 -5.01
C SER A 225 9.95 33.02 -4.46
N ARG A 226 11.05 32.52 -3.86
CA ARG A 226 12.14 33.31 -3.27
C ARG A 226 13.40 33.39 -4.14
N ASN A 227 13.42 32.74 -5.30
CA ASN A 227 14.57 32.62 -6.18
C ASN A 227 15.78 31.89 -5.55
N GLY A 228 15.51 30.93 -4.66
CA GLY A 228 16.51 30.18 -3.89
C GLY A 228 16.26 30.22 -2.39
N PHE A 229 17.20 29.62 -1.66
CA PHE A 229 17.50 29.87 -0.25
C PHE A 229 18.95 30.35 -0.15
N ASP A 230 19.24 31.22 0.82
CA ASP A 230 20.59 31.77 1.02
C ASP A 230 21.44 30.87 1.94
N SER A 231 20.81 30.03 2.77
CA SER A 231 21.52 29.10 3.66
C SER A 231 20.72 27.83 3.98
N VAL A 232 21.45 26.81 4.45
CA VAL A 232 20.87 25.55 4.96
C VAL A 232 19.95 25.79 6.17
N ASP A 233 20.29 26.76 7.03
CA ASP A 233 19.51 27.07 8.23
C ASP A 233 18.20 27.82 7.90
N GLU A 234 18.22 28.75 6.92
CA GLU A 234 17.02 29.41 6.41
C GLU A 234 16.02 28.41 5.79
N PHE A 235 16.53 27.42 5.06
CA PHE A 235 15.74 26.32 4.52
C PHE A 235 15.04 25.52 5.62
N ILE A 236 15.78 25.12 6.65
CA ILE A 236 15.30 24.32 7.79
C ILE A 236 14.15 25.03 8.51
N GLU A 237 14.32 26.33 8.78
CA GLU A 237 13.30 27.17 9.42
C GLU A 237 12.07 27.40 8.52
N THR A 238 12.27 27.81 7.27
CA THR A 238 11.18 28.19 6.35
C THR A 238 10.33 26.97 5.94
N VAL A 239 10.96 25.82 5.67
CA VAL A 239 10.25 24.58 5.35
C VAL A 239 9.56 24.01 6.59
N GLY A 240 10.12 24.20 7.78
CA GLY A 240 9.58 23.72 9.05
C GLY A 240 10.00 22.28 9.34
N VAL A 241 11.28 21.98 9.21
CA VAL A 241 11.85 20.66 9.56
C VAL A 241 11.76 20.47 11.07
N LYS A 242 11.28 19.31 11.54
CA LYS A 242 11.12 19.06 12.98
C LYS A 242 12.50 19.03 13.69
N PRO A 243 12.65 19.59 14.90
CA PRO A 243 13.94 19.74 15.59
C PRO A 243 14.81 18.46 15.63
N HIS A 244 14.20 17.30 15.87
CA HIS A 244 14.92 16.02 15.94
C HIS A 244 15.58 15.60 14.60
N PHE A 245 15.10 16.10 13.45
CA PHE A 245 15.68 15.79 12.14
C PHE A 245 16.67 16.84 11.64
N VAL A 246 16.73 18.03 12.27
CA VAL A 246 17.58 19.15 11.85
C VAL A 246 19.04 18.74 11.67
N ASN A 247 19.62 18.07 12.66
CA ASN A 247 21.03 17.67 12.61
C ASN A 247 21.31 16.66 11.49
N THR A 248 20.43 15.65 11.31
CA THR A 248 20.57 14.63 10.26
C THR A 248 20.33 15.21 8.86
N VAL A 249 19.42 16.16 8.72
CA VAL A 249 19.17 16.86 7.46
C VAL A 249 20.36 17.77 7.11
N LYS A 250 20.92 18.51 8.08
CA LYS A 250 22.05 19.44 7.88
C LYS A 250 23.35 18.75 7.42
N ILE A 251 23.58 17.49 7.79
CA ILE A 251 24.72 16.69 7.28
C ILE A 251 24.47 16.03 5.91
N MET A 252 23.27 16.14 5.34
CA MET A 252 22.89 15.51 4.06
C MET A 252 22.66 16.53 2.93
N ILE A 253 22.66 17.83 3.22
CA ILE A 253 22.32 18.88 2.26
C ILE A 253 23.36 19.99 2.18
N CYS A 254 23.49 20.60 1.01
CA CYS A 254 24.28 21.83 0.82
C CYS A 254 23.42 22.94 0.21
N CYS A 255 23.91 24.17 0.24
CA CYS A 255 23.23 25.33 -0.31
C CYS A 255 24.18 26.07 -1.23
N ASN A 256 24.08 25.84 -2.54
CA ASN A 256 24.87 26.56 -3.52
C ASN A 256 24.17 27.87 -3.94
N PRO A 257 24.92 28.96 -4.18
CA PRO A 257 24.33 30.21 -4.64
C PRO A 257 23.67 30.03 -6.01
N VAL A 258 22.42 30.47 -6.13
CA VAL A 258 21.68 30.44 -7.40
C VAL A 258 22.35 31.39 -8.38
N LYS A 259 22.83 30.85 -9.51
CA LYS A 259 23.34 31.68 -10.61
C LYS A 259 22.20 32.52 -11.16
N THR A 260 22.23 33.81 -10.88
CA THR A 260 21.24 34.78 -11.40
C THR A 260 21.28 34.77 -12.92
N VAL A 261 20.18 34.33 -13.54
CA VAL A 261 19.96 34.54 -14.97
C VAL A 261 19.71 36.04 -15.15
N GLU A 262 20.65 36.74 -15.78
CA GLU A 262 20.48 38.15 -16.11
C GLU A 262 19.19 38.31 -16.93
N THR A 263 18.27 39.14 -16.43
CA THR A 263 17.04 39.44 -17.13
C THR A 263 17.38 40.16 -18.42
N VAL A 264 17.19 39.49 -19.56
CA VAL A 264 17.43 40.08 -20.88
C VAL A 264 16.55 41.31 -21.02
N LYS A 265 17.18 42.47 -20.84
CA LYS A 265 16.55 43.78 -20.91
C LYS A 265 16.17 44.03 -22.37
N MET A 266 14.96 43.65 -22.76
CA MET A 266 14.45 43.86 -24.11
C MET A 266 14.40 45.37 -24.38
N SER A 267 15.46 45.89 -25.00
CA SER A 267 15.54 47.26 -25.46
C SER A 267 14.56 47.43 -26.62
N GLY A 268 13.37 47.93 -26.30
CA GLY A 268 12.33 48.19 -27.29
C GLY A 268 12.83 49.20 -28.32
N ARG A 269 13.04 48.73 -29.55
CA ARG A 269 13.40 49.60 -30.67
C ARG A 269 12.21 50.50 -30.97
N ARG A 270 12.35 51.81 -30.72
CA ARG A 270 11.39 52.79 -31.21
C ARG A 270 11.39 52.75 -32.74
N VAL A 271 10.19 52.65 -33.31
CA VAL A 271 9.95 52.92 -34.72
C VAL A 271 9.40 54.34 -34.74
N ASP A 272 10.23 55.27 -35.19
CA ASP A 272 9.79 56.64 -35.42
C ASP A 272 8.95 56.66 -36.72
N PHE A 273 7.82 57.38 -36.67
CA PHE A 273 6.89 57.61 -37.78
C PHE A 273 6.87 59.11 -38.12
#